data_AF-A0A4P9YQC1-F1
#
_entry.id   AF-A0A4P9YQC1-F1
#
_cell.length_a   1.000
_cell.length_b   1.000
_cell.length_c   1.000
_cell.angle_alpha   90.00
_cell.angle_beta   90.00
_cell.angle_gamma   90.00
#
_symmetry.space_group_name_H-M   'P 1'
#
loop_
_entity.id
_entity.type
_entity.pdbx_description
1 polymer ?
#
loop_
_entity_poly.entity_id
_entity_poly.type
_entity_poly.pdbx_seq_one_letter_code
_entity_poly.pdbx_strand_id
1 'polypeptide(L)'
;MFANLKDDTSIEEILKNHDLKSLLYQFSVKQLAEENIIFLDEYHQIKNFIETKDEDLQNDLRIKLNGLFSNFIEDSSQYALNIPDATKTDALKRWKEQTTKETPLSAIFSILDETYKHVRDLLKTSSILPFAQELKQATKNAIKVVIIGAGFCGTLVARLLDKYKAFQVVLIDRKPVFESTPYSIMAMVDPDLQEKILLPLDNLLKNGVFIQGHVTKLRSNSVDVNGTNIPFDYLVLGMGSSYKSGIKAQNWSVNYRKKNYLESFEKIKEAKKILIVGGGTGMSMFTT
;
A
#
# COMPACT_ATOMS: atom_id res chain seq x y z
N MET A 1 8.79 -14.44 -10.80
CA MET A 1 7.92 -13.27 -10.64
C MET A 1 8.27 -12.23 -11.70
N PHE A 2 9.53 -11.83 -11.83
CA PHE A 2 10.00 -10.85 -12.83
C PHE A 2 10.18 -11.37 -14.27
N ALA A 3 9.45 -12.42 -14.67
CA ALA A 3 9.77 -13.18 -15.90
C ALA A 3 9.45 -12.46 -17.22
N ASN A 4 8.68 -11.36 -17.18
CA ASN A 4 8.06 -10.78 -18.37
C ASN A 4 8.38 -9.29 -18.61
N LEU A 5 9.30 -8.67 -17.85
CA LEU A 5 9.70 -7.30 -18.16
C LEU A 5 10.52 -7.32 -19.46
N LYS A 6 10.01 -6.63 -20.48
CA LYS A 6 10.67 -6.42 -21.77
C LYS A 6 11.17 -4.99 -21.87
N ASP A 7 12.17 -4.74 -22.72
CA ASP A 7 12.73 -3.40 -22.97
C ASP A 7 11.68 -2.37 -23.39
N ASP A 8 10.59 -2.80 -24.02
CA ASP A 8 9.50 -1.96 -24.53
C ASP A 8 8.30 -1.84 -23.57
N THR A 9 8.36 -2.42 -22.37
CA THR A 9 7.24 -2.37 -21.42
C THR A 9 7.03 -0.94 -20.93
N SER A 10 5.82 -0.41 -21.11
CA SER A 10 5.49 0.96 -20.68
C SER A 10 5.40 1.08 -19.15
N ILE A 11 5.61 2.29 -18.62
CA ILE A 11 5.48 2.54 -17.17
C ILE A 11 4.04 2.28 -16.72
N GLU A 12 3.08 2.62 -17.56
CA GLU A 12 1.67 2.35 -17.35
C GLU A 12 1.39 0.85 -17.18
N GLU A 13 2.01 -0.01 -17.98
CA GLU A 13 1.91 -1.47 -17.85
C GLU A 13 2.60 -1.98 -16.59
N ILE A 14 3.78 -1.42 -16.25
CA ILE A 14 4.52 -1.75 -15.04
C ILE A 14 3.69 -1.44 -13.79
N LEU A 15 3.11 -0.25 -13.70
CA LEU A 15 2.33 0.19 -12.53
C LEU A 15 1.00 -0.56 -12.39
N LYS A 16 0.42 -1.05 -13.50
CA LYS A 16 -0.80 -1.88 -13.47
C LYS A 16 -0.53 -3.33 -13.06
N ASN A 17 0.69 -3.82 -13.27
CA ASN A 17 1.08 -5.19 -12.91
C ASN A 17 1.71 -5.22 -11.52
N HIS A 18 1.09 -5.94 -10.58
CA HIS A 18 1.56 -6.00 -9.19
C HIS A 18 3.03 -6.44 -9.05
N ASP A 19 3.47 -7.44 -9.85
CA ASP A 19 4.83 -7.99 -9.78
C ASP A 19 5.86 -7.00 -10.34
N LEU A 20 5.52 -6.32 -11.44
CA LEU A 20 6.40 -5.33 -12.06
C LEU A 20 6.43 -4.02 -11.24
N LYS A 21 5.30 -3.62 -10.65
CA LYS A 21 5.25 -2.50 -9.71
C LYS A 21 6.11 -2.78 -8.48
N SER A 22 6.01 -3.98 -7.89
CA SER A 22 6.87 -4.36 -6.76
C SER A 22 8.35 -4.37 -7.12
N LEU A 23 8.72 -4.88 -8.30
CA LEU A 23 10.08 -4.79 -8.84
C LEU A 23 10.56 -3.33 -8.94
N LEU A 24 9.71 -2.46 -9.47
CA LEU A 24 10.01 -1.05 -9.65
C LEU A 24 10.21 -0.33 -8.32
N TYR A 25 9.40 -0.65 -7.29
CA TYR A 25 9.61 -0.17 -5.92
C TYR A 25 10.93 -0.66 -5.32
N GLN A 26 11.27 -1.95 -5.48
CA GLN A 26 12.56 -2.47 -5.00
C GLN A 26 13.75 -1.83 -5.70
N PHE A 27 13.59 -1.48 -6.97
CA PHE A 27 14.59 -0.75 -7.73
C PHE A 27 14.74 0.68 -7.24
N SER A 28 13.64 1.39 -7.02
CA SER A 28 13.65 2.79 -6.61
C SER A 28 14.27 3.00 -5.23
N VAL A 29 13.95 2.15 -4.26
CA VAL A 29 14.59 2.15 -2.93
C VAL A 29 16.12 2.05 -3.02
N LYS A 30 16.65 1.36 -4.04
CA LYS A 30 18.09 1.16 -4.20
C LYS A 30 18.79 2.19 -5.09
N GLN A 31 18.10 2.70 -6.11
CA GLN A 31 18.75 3.45 -7.19
C GLN A 31 18.06 4.74 -7.60
N LEU A 32 16.77 4.95 -7.27
CA LEU A 32 15.98 6.05 -7.85
C LEU A 32 15.09 6.83 -6.89
N ALA A 33 15.21 6.62 -5.58
CA ALA A 33 14.34 7.22 -4.57
C ALA A 33 12.87 6.75 -4.71
N GLU A 34 12.28 6.29 -3.61
CA GLU A 34 10.96 5.63 -3.65
C GLU A 34 9.83 6.59 -4.04
N GLU A 35 10.01 7.87 -3.74
CA GLU A 35 9.10 8.98 -4.00
C GLU A 35 8.75 9.10 -5.48
N ASN A 36 9.70 8.82 -6.37
CA ASN A 36 9.48 8.83 -7.81
C ASN A 36 8.41 7.81 -8.24
N ILE A 37 8.36 6.65 -7.60
CA ILE A 37 7.38 5.60 -7.94
C ILE A 37 6.03 5.90 -7.30
N ILE A 38 6.03 6.39 -6.07
CA ILE A 38 4.80 6.78 -5.35
C ILE A 38 4.09 7.91 -6.14
N PHE A 39 4.84 8.93 -6.56
CA PHE A 39 4.31 10.02 -7.38
C PHE A 39 3.66 9.52 -8.68
N LEU A 40 4.34 8.64 -9.43
CA LEU A 40 3.79 8.11 -10.67
C LEU A 40 2.51 7.29 -10.46
N ASP A 41 2.47 6.50 -9.39
CA ASP A 41 1.29 5.72 -9.03
C ASP A 41 0.10 6.62 -8.68
N GLU A 42 0.30 7.61 -7.81
CA GLU A 42 -0.74 8.59 -7.46
C GLU A 42 -1.20 9.41 -8.67
N TYR A 43 -0.25 9.84 -9.52
CA TYR A 43 -0.54 10.54 -10.76
C TYR A 43 -1.47 9.73 -11.66
N HIS A 44 -1.20 8.44 -11.85
CA HIS A 44 -2.05 7.57 -12.67
C HIS A 44 -3.40 7.26 -12.04
N GLN A 45 -3.47 7.15 -10.71
CA GLN A 45 -4.75 7.00 -10.01
C GLN A 45 -5.65 8.20 -10.27
N ILE A 46 -5.11 9.42 -10.24
CA ILE A 46 -5.88 10.64 -10.51
C ILE A 46 -6.22 10.79 -11.99
N LYS A 47 -5.25 10.55 -12.90
CA LYS A 47 -5.40 10.70 -14.35
C LYS A 47 -6.67 10.02 -14.90
N ASN A 48 -6.99 8.83 -14.40
CA ASN A 48 -8.12 8.03 -14.88
C ASN A 48 -9.49 8.67 -14.61
N PHE A 49 -9.57 9.64 -13.70
CA PHE A 49 -10.83 10.25 -13.27
C PHE A 49 -10.89 11.76 -13.49
N ILE A 50 -9.86 12.36 -14.11
CA ILE A 50 -9.73 13.83 -14.20
C ILE A 50 -10.84 14.51 -15.02
N GLU A 51 -11.50 13.77 -15.90
CA GLU A 51 -12.61 14.24 -16.73
C GLU A 51 -14.00 13.93 -16.14
N THR A 52 -14.06 13.47 -14.87
CA THR A 52 -15.32 13.14 -14.22
C THR A 52 -16.27 14.34 -14.10
N LYS A 53 -17.57 14.08 -14.23
CA LYS A 53 -18.65 15.07 -14.03
C LYS A 53 -19.32 14.97 -12.66
N ASP A 54 -18.91 13.99 -11.85
CA ASP A 54 -19.43 13.77 -10.50
C ASP A 54 -18.82 14.80 -9.53
N GLU A 55 -19.66 15.63 -8.90
CA GLU A 55 -19.22 16.75 -8.04
C GLU A 55 -18.50 16.27 -6.77
N ASP A 56 -18.95 15.18 -6.16
CA ASP A 56 -18.33 14.62 -4.95
C ASP A 56 -16.93 14.06 -5.29
N LEU A 57 -16.83 13.34 -6.40
CA LEU A 57 -15.55 12.84 -6.89
C LEU A 57 -14.63 13.98 -7.33
N GLN A 58 -15.16 15.06 -7.92
CA GLN A 58 -14.34 16.23 -8.25
C GLN A 58 -13.71 16.86 -7.01
N ASN A 59 -14.46 17.00 -5.92
CA ASN A 59 -13.95 17.52 -4.66
C ASN A 59 -12.85 16.62 -4.06
N ASP A 60 -13.06 15.29 -4.06
CA ASP A 60 -12.03 14.33 -3.61
C ASP A 60 -10.77 14.40 -4.48
N LEU A 61 -10.90 14.49 -5.80
CA LEU A 61 -9.77 14.63 -6.72
C LEU A 61 -9.01 15.94 -6.51
N ARG A 62 -9.69 17.06 -6.18
CA ARG A 62 -9.01 18.31 -5.81
C ARG A 62 -8.14 18.14 -4.57
N ILE A 63 -8.64 17.46 -3.54
CA ILE A 63 -7.88 17.18 -2.32
C ILE A 63 -6.66 16.32 -2.65
N LYS A 64 -6.86 15.26 -3.45
CA LYS A 64 -5.76 14.39 -3.90
C LYS A 64 -4.72 15.13 -4.72
N LEU A 65 -5.13 16.03 -5.62
CA LEU A 65 -4.22 16.87 -6.40
C LEU A 65 -3.41 17.82 -5.53
N ASN A 66 -4.05 18.46 -4.55
CA ASN A 66 -3.36 19.29 -3.59
C ASN A 66 -2.33 18.47 -2.80
N GLY A 67 -2.71 17.27 -2.34
CA GLY A 67 -1.82 16.35 -1.66
C GLY A 67 -0.63 15.94 -2.53
N LEU A 68 -0.87 15.56 -3.79
CA LEU A 68 0.19 15.21 -4.73
C LEU A 68 1.16 16.38 -4.94
N PHE A 69 0.63 17.61 -5.07
CA PHE A 69 1.47 18.79 -5.20
C PHE A 69 2.29 19.08 -3.94
N SER A 70 1.64 19.15 -2.77
CA SER A 70 2.30 19.45 -1.50
C SER A 70 3.34 18.38 -1.13
N ASN A 71 3.06 17.12 -1.43
CA ASN A 71 3.93 16.01 -1.06
C ASN A 71 5.15 15.89 -1.98
N PHE A 72 5.01 16.16 -3.28
CA PHE A 72 6.06 15.83 -4.25
C PHE A 72 6.75 17.06 -4.88
N ILE A 73 6.12 18.23 -4.85
CA ILE A 73 6.63 19.43 -5.53
C ILE A 73 7.13 20.51 -4.56
N GLU A 74 6.50 20.67 -3.39
CA GLU A 74 6.93 21.70 -2.42
C GLU A 74 8.27 21.36 -1.76
N ASP A 75 9.16 22.36 -1.65
CA ASP A 75 10.50 22.20 -1.06
C ASP A 75 10.47 21.78 0.41
N SER A 76 9.40 22.12 1.13
CA SER A 76 9.22 21.76 2.54
C SER A 76 8.85 20.29 2.75
N SER A 77 8.53 19.55 1.68
CA SER A 77 8.12 18.16 1.80
C SER A 77 9.31 17.23 2.00
N GLN A 78 9.15 16.26 2.90
CA GLN A 78 10.08 15.15 3.05
C GLN A 78 10.09 14.21 1.85
N TYR A 79 9.04 14.25 1.01
CA TYR A 79 8.88 13.44 -0.20
C TYR A 79 9.09 14.24 -1.49
N ALA A 80 9.70 15.43 -1.40
CA ALA A 80 9.93 16.28 -2.57
C ALA A 80 10.77 15.55 -3.63
N LEU A 81 10.31 15.57 -4.87
CA LEU A 81 10.96 14.89 -5.98
C LEU A 81 12.31 15.55 -6.30
N ASN A 82 13.29 14.71 -6.61
CA ASN A 82 14.58 15.15 -7.13
C ASN A 82 14.50 15.35 -8.65
N ILE A 83 13.83 16.43 -9.05
CA ILE A 83 13.66 16.88 -10.44
C ILE A 83 14.44 18.18 -10.69
N PRO A 84 14.73 18.56 -11.95
CA PRO A 84 15.44 19.80 -12.23
C PRO A 84 14.77 21.04 -11.64
N ASP A 85 15.55 21.95 -11.08
CA ASP A 85 15.07 23.17 -10.43
C ASP A 85 14.16 24.01 -11.33
N ALA A 86 14.44 24.03 -12.64
CA ALA A 86 13.61 24.73 -13.62
C ALA A 86 12.19 24.13 -13.71
N THR A 87 12.07 22.80 -13.74
CA THR A 87 10.78 22.08 -13.77
C THR A 87 10.00 22.31 -12.47
N LYS A 88 10.69 22.25 -11.33
CA LYS A 88 10.08 22.47 -10.02
C LYS A 88 9.59 23.90 -9.86
N THR A 89 10.40 24.87 -10.26
CA THR A 89 10.08 26.30 -10.19
C THR A 89 8.89 26.65 -11.09
N ASP A 90 8.85 26.11 -12.31
CA ASP A 90 7.71 26.29 -13.22
C ASP A 90 6.42 25.72 -12.62
N ALA A 91 6.48 24.49 -12.09
CA ALA A 91 5.33 23.85 -11.45
C ALA A 91 4.82 24.67 -10.24
N LEU A 92 5.72 25.13 -9.36
CA LEU A 92 5.40 26.00 -8.22
C LEU A 92 4.76 27.33 -8.64
N LYS A 93 5.29 27.95 -9.69
CA LYS A 93 4.76 29.19 -10.23
C LYS A 93 3.35 28.99 -10.79
N ARG A 94 3.19 28.03 -11.71
CA ARG A 94 1.91 27.74 -12.36
C ARG A 94 0.87 27.30 -11.36
N TRP A 95 1.24 26.52 -10.35
CA TRP A 95 0.33 26.10 -9.29
C TRP A 95 -0.24 27.29 -8.53
N LYS A 96 0.61 28.24 -8.11
CA LYS A 96 0.16 29.46 -7.40
C LYS A 96 -0.69 30.38 -8.28
N GLU A 97 -0.36 30.50 -9.56
CA GLU A 97 -1.02 31.44 -10.47
C GLU A 97 -2.31 30.89 -11.09
N GLN A 98 -2.42 29.56 -11.26
CA GLN A 98 -3.47 28.93 -12.09
C GLN A 98 -4.44 28.07 -11.28
N THR A 99 -4.16 27.80 -9.99
CA THR A 99 -5.01 26.93 -9.15
C THR A 99 -5.98 27.75 -8.31
N THR A 100 -7.26 27.74 -8.70
CA THR A 100 -8.37 28.31 -7.93
C THR A 100 -9.44 27.24 -7.70
N LYS A 101 -10.42 27.53 -6.84
CA LYS A 101 -11.58 26.63 -6.64
C LYS A 101 -12.38 26.41 -7.93
N GLU A 102 -12.36 27.37 -8.85
CA GLU A 102 -13.11 27.35 -10.10
C GLU A 102 -12.31 26.75 -11.26
N THR A 103 -10.98 26.64 -11.14
CA THR A 103 -10.12 26.10 -12.20
C THR A 103 -10.49 24.62 -12.46
N PRO A 104 -10.71 24.21 -13.72
CA PRO A 104 -10.97 22.81 -14.06
C PRO A 104 -9.86 21.85 -13.60
N LEU A 105 -10.26 20.65 -13.17
CA LEU A 105 -9.33 19.61 -12.71
C LEU A 105 -8.25 19.27 -13.75
N SER A 106 -8.62 19.16 -15.03
CA SER A 106 -7.70 18.88 -16.12
C SER A 106 -6.62 19.95 -16.28
N ALA A 107 -6.97 21.22 -16.09
CA ALA A 107 -6.03 22.33 -16.16
C ALA A 107 -5.05 22.29 -14.97
N ILE A 108 -5.55 22.04 -13.75
CA ILE A 108 -4.69 21.86 -12.57
C ILE A 108 -3.75 20.66 -12.76
N PHE A 109 -4.28 19.53 -13.26
CA PHE A 109 -3.50 18.32 -13.49
C PHE A 109 -2.37 18.52 -14.50
N SER A 110 -2.61 19.31 -15.56
CA SER A 110 -1.63 19.59 -16.62
C SER A 110 -0.37 20.33 -16.12
N ILE A 111 -0.42 20.95 -14.94
CA ILE A 111 0.76 21.58 -14.31
C ILE A 111 1.83 20.52 -14.01
N LEU A 112 1.40 19.29 -13.74
CA LEU A 112 2.26 18.18 -13.38
C LEU A 112 2.81 17.41 -14.59
N ASP A 113 2.38 17.71 -15.82
CA ASP A 113 2.76 16.96 -17.03
C ASP A 113 4.28 16.95 -17.26
N GLU A 114 4.97 18.08 -17.09
CA GLU A 114 6.43 18.15 -17.24
C GLU A 114 7.15 17.42 -16.11
N THR A 115 6.62 17.47 -14.89
CA THR A 115 7.15 16.68 -13.77
C THR A 115 6.99 15.18 -14.05
N TYR A 116 5.81 14.76 -14.50
CA TYR A 116 5.54 13.38 -14.92
C TYR A 116 6.53 12.92 -16.00
N LYS A 117 6.74 13.73 -17.04
CA LYS A 117 7.72 13.40 -18.10
C LYS A 117 9.12 13.18 -17.53
N HIS A 118 9.60 14.07 -16.66
CA HIS A 118 10.91 13.94 -16.04
C HIS A 118 11.04 12.66 -15.22
N VAL A 119 10.10 12.40 -14.31
CA VAL A 119 10.14 11.19 -13.46
C VAL A 119 10.01 9.93 -14.31
N ARG A 120 9.16 9.93 -15.34
CA ARG A 120 9.04 8.84 -16.31
C ARG A 120 10.34 8.59 -17.07
N ASP A 121 11.02 9.66 -17.50
CA ASP A 121 12.24 9.54 -18.30
C ASP A 121 13.44 9.09 -17.44
N LEU A 122 13.47 9.44 -16.15
CA LEU A 122 14.40 8.85 -15.18
C LEU A 122 14.25 7.33 -15.13
N LEU A 123 13.03 6.79 -15.19
CA LEU A 123 12.78 5.35 -15.20
C LEU A 123 13.09 4.68 -16.54
N LYS A 124 12.90 5.36 -17.66
CA LYS A 124 13.26 4.83 -18.99
C LYS A 124 14.78 4.78 -19.22
N THR A 125 15.50 5.74 -18.65
CA THR A 125 16.96 5.85 -18.79
C THR A 125 17.71 5.00 -17.77
N SER A 126 17.03 4.46 -16.78
CA SER A 126 17.64 3.69 -15.70
C SER A 126 17.44 2.18 -15.86
N SER A 127 18.44 1.46 -15.35
CA SER A 127 18.69 0.04 -15.58
C SER A 127 17.72 -0.92 -14.89
N ILE A 128 16.39 -0.71 -15.02
CA ILE A 128 15.38 -1.60 -14.43
C ILE A 128 15.55 -3.02 -14.99
N LEU A 129 15.85 -3.19 -16.28
CA LEU A 129 16.07 -4.51 -16.88
C LEU A 129 17.34 -5.21 -16.38
N PRO A 130 18.53 -4.59 -16.39
CA PRO A 130 19.70 -5.16 -15.74
C PRO A 130 19.46 -5.47 -14.26
N PHE A 131 18.75 -4.61 -13.52
CA PHE A 131 18.38 -4.86 -12.13
C PHE A 131 17.41 -6.04 -11.98
N ALA A 132 16.41 -6.16 -12.86
CA ALA A 132 15.48 -7.28 -12.91
C ALA A 132 16.21 -8.59 -13.23
N GLN A 133 17.19 -8.55 -14.14
CA GLN A 133 18.05 -9.67 -14.49
C GLN A 133 18.98 -10.05 -13.33
N GLU A 134 19.59 -9.07 -12.66
CA GLU A 134 20.41 -9.28 -11.47
C GLU A 134 19.58 -9.88 -10.33
N LEU A 135 18.39 -9.33 -10.05
CA LEU A 135 17.47 -9.88 -9.07
C LEU A 135 17.05 -11.30 -9.46
N LYS A 136 16.71 -11.55 -10.73
CA LYS A 136 16.36 -12.88 -11.22
C LYS A 136 17.51 -13.87 -11.05
N GLN A 137 18.75 -13.43 -11.25
CA GLN A 137 19.94 -14.24 -11.07
C GLN A 137 20.28 -14.46 -9.59
N ALA A 138 20.18 -13.42 -8.75
CA ALA A 138 20.37 -13.47 -7.31
C ALA A 138 19.31 -14.34 -6.62
N THR A 139 18.10 -14.37 -7.16
CA THR A 139 16.98 -15.20 -6.68
C THR A 139 16.87 -16.55 -7.37
N LYS A 140 17.72 -16.85 -8.37
CA LYS A 140 17.69 -18.12 -9.12
C LYS A 140 17.82 -19.35 -8.23
N ASN A 141 18.57 -19.21 -7.13
CA ASN A 141 18.77 -20.25 -6.12
C ASN A 141 18.12 -19.89 -4.78
N ALA A 142 17.35 -18.81 -4.71
CA ALA A 142 16.68 -18.41 -3.48
C ALA A 142 15.47 -19.31 -3.25
N ILE A 143 15.37 -19.84 -2.03
CA ILE A 143 14.25 -20.65 -1.57
C ILE A 143 13.03 -19.74 -1.44
N LYS A 144 11.99 -20.02 -2.21
CA LYS A 144 10.76 -19.23 -2.19
C LYS A 144 9.86 -19.66 -1.04
N VAL A 145 9.60 -18.72 -0.13
CA VAL A 145 8.73 -18.94 1.03
C VAL A 145 7.49 -18.08 0.88
N VAL A 146 6.35 -18.72 0.67
CA VAL A 146 5.05 -18.05 0.67
C VAL A 146 4.44 -18.13 2.07
N ILE A 147 3.95 -17.01 2.57
CA ILE A 147 3.35 -16.87 3.90
C ILE A 147 1.94 -16.35 3.71
N ILE A 148 0.94 -17.11 4.14
CA ILE A 148 -0.47 -16.71 4.08
C ILE A 148 -0.93 -16.20 5.44
N GLY A 149 -1.32 -14.94 5.51
CA GLY A 149 -1.83 -14.26 6.69
C GLY A 149 -0.75 -13.41 7.36
N ALA A 150 -0.88 -12.09 7.26
CA ALA A 150 -0.06 -11.09 7.92
C ALA A 150 -0.61 -10.75 9.32
N GLY A 151 -0.93 -11.77 10.12
CA GLY A 151 -1.11 -11.64 11.56
C GLY A 151 0.22 -11.73 12.30
N PHE A 152 0.20 -11.86 13.63
CA PHE A 152 1.42 -11.91 14.45
C PHE A 152 2.46 -12.92 13.98
N CYS A 153 2.02 -14.15 13.68
CA CYS A 153 2.92 -15.21 13.24
C CYS A 153 3.49 -14.92 11.85
N GLY A 154 2.63 -14.61 10.87
CA GLY A 154 3.08 -14.41 9.50
C GLY A 154 3.98 -13.19 9.33
N THR A 155 3.69 -12.07 10.00
CA THR A 155 4.57 -10.89 9.95
C THR A 155 5.92 -11.15 10.61
N LEU A 156 5.95 -11.88 11.74
CA LEU A 156 7.19 -12.28 12.40
C LEU A 156 8.05 -13.15 11.48
N VAL A 157 7.47 -14.23 10.93
CA VAL A 157 8.18 -15.15 10.03
C VAL A 157 8.68 -14.41 8.80
N ALA A 158 7.84 -13.58 8.19
CA ALA A 158 8.21 -12.80 7.01
C ALA A 158 9.42 -11.90 7.29
N ARG A 159 9.39 -11.13 8.38
CA ARG A 159 10.50 -10.24 8.78
C ARG A 159 11.78 -10.97 9.16
N LEU A 160 11.68 -12.19 9.70
CA LEU A 160 12.86 -12.98 10.04
C LEU A 160 13.54 -13.52 8.78
N LEU A 161 12.76 -14.08 7.86
CA LEU A 161 13.27 -14.65 6.62
C LEU A 161 13.79 -13.58 5.65
N ASP A 162 13.13 -12.42 5.60
CA ASP A 162 13.48 -11.29 4.73
C ASP A 162 14.91 -10.74 4.97
N LYS A 163 15.51 -11.03 6.13
CA LYS A 163 16.89 -10.66 6.46
C LYS A 163 17.93 -11.49 5.70
N TYR A 164 17.58 -12.67 5.19
CA TYR A 164 18.52 -13.58 4.57
C TYR A 164 18.28 -13.64 3.06
N LYS A 165 19.33 -13.32 2.29
CA LYS A 165 19.30 -13.34 0.81
C LYS A 165 18.98 -14.71 0.20
N ALA A 166 19.10 -15.78 0.99
CA ALA A 166 18.76 -17.14 0.57
C ALA A 166 17.24 -17.35 0.43
N PHE A 167 16.40 -16.47 0.98
CA PHE A 167 14.94 -16.59 0.89
C PHE A 167 14.33 -15.51 0.02
N GLN A 168 13.41 -15.90 -0.85
CA GLN A 168 12.48 -15.00 -1.50
C GLN A 168 11.14 -15.07 -0.77
N VAL A 169 10.86 -14.07 0.07
CA VAL A 169 9.65 -14.04 0.91
C VAL A 169 8.49 -13.41 0.14
N VAL A 170 7.34 -14.08 0.12
CA VAL A 170 6.08 -13.53 -0.37
C VAL A 170 5.06 -13.61 0.76
N LEU A 171 4.67 -12.46 1.30
CA LEU A 171 3.64 -12.35 2.34
C LEU A 171 2.30 -11.98 1.71
N ILE A 172 1.25 -12.71 2.04
CA ILE A 172 -0.08 -12.53 1.44
C ILE A 172 -1.10 -12.28 2.54
N ASP A 173 -1.86 -11.19 2.47
CA ASP A 173 -3.00 -10.95 3.34
C ASP A 173 -4.11 -10.23 2.59
N ARG A 174 -5.35 -10.39 3.05
CA ARG A 174 -6.52 -9.68 2.49
C ARG A 174 -6.51 -8.20 2.86
N LYS A 175 -5.98 -7.89 4.04
CA LYS A 175 -5.88 -6.54 4.60
C LYS A 175 -4.60 -5.87 4.13
N PRO A 176 -4.63 -4.56 3.81
CA PRO A 176 -3.43 -3.80 3.51
C PRO A 176 -2.64 -3.42 4.77
N VAL A 177 -3.20 -3.69 5.96
CA VAL A 177 -2.61 -3.39 7.26
C VAL A 177 -2.62 -4.62 8.16
N PHE A 178 -1.56 -4.79 8.93
CA PHE A 178 -1.58 -5.56 10.15
C PHE A 178 -2.53 -4.88 11.14
N GLU A 179 -3.30 -5.67 11.86
CA GLU A 179 -4.20 -5.18 12.91
C GLU A 179 -3.97 -6.03 14.15
N SER A 180 -3.66 -5.36 15.26
CA SER A 180 -3.47 -6.02 16.54
C SER A 180 -4.82 -6.48 17.11
N THR A 181 -5.20 -7.71 16.78
CA THR A 181 -6.48 -8.30 17.24
C THR A 181 -6.71 -8.22 18.76
N PRO A 182 -5.69 -8.44 19.63
CA PRO A 182 -5.88 -8.28 21.08
C PRO A 182 -6.27 -6.85 21.49
N TYR A 183 -5.77 -5.84 20.78
CA TYR A 183 -6.04 -4.43 21.08
C TYR A 183 -7.24 -3.88 20.30
N SER A 184 -7.78 -4.60 19.31
CA SER A 184 -9.02 -4.23 18.60
C SER A 184 -10.18 -3.99 19.56
N ILE A 185 -10.24 -4.75 20.65
CA ILE A 185 -11.23 -4.59 21.72
C ILE A 185 -11.07 -3.22 22.40
N MET A 186 -9.85 -2.81 22.73
CA MET A 186 -9.55 -1.51 23.33
C MET A 186 -9.83 -0.35 22.37
N ALA A 187 -9.52 -0.53 21.08
CA ALA A 187 -9.80 0.48 20.06
C ALA A 187 -11.31 0.78 19.88
N MET A 188 -12.20 -0.10 20.37
CA MET A 188 -13.64 0.18 20.41
C MET A 188 -14.04 1.15 21.53
N VAL A 189 -13.22 1.31 22.57
CA VAL A 189 -13.50 2.18 23.73
C VAL A 189 -12.55 3.37 23.85
N ASP A 190 -11.44 3.33 23.12
CA ASP A 190 -10.43 4.39 23.08
C ASP A 190 -10.10 4.76 21.62
N PRO A 191 -10.58 5.91 21.12
CA PRO A 191 -10.26 6.41 19.79
C PRO A 191 -8.76 6.58 19.53
N ASP A 192 -7.96 6.89 20.55
CA ASP A 192 -6.51 7.13 20.39
C ASP A 192 -5.75 5.84 20.06
N LEU A 193 -6.34 4.68 20.31
CA LEU A 193 -5.77 3.37 19.96
C LEU A 193 -6.11 2.93 18.54
N GLN A 194 -7.14 3.49 17.90
CA GLN A 194 -7.66 3.00 16.61
C GLN A 194 -6.61 3.01 15.50
N GLU A 195 -5.75 4.03 15.48
CA GLU A 195 -4.66 4.12 14.50
C GLU A 195 -3.41 3.38 14.97
N LYS A 196 -3.11 3.39 16.27
CA LYS A 196 -1.89 2.79 16.86
C LYS A 196 -1.85 1.26 16.73
N ILE A 197 -3.01 0.61 16.56
CA ILE A 197 -3.10 -0.85 16.41
C ILE A 197 -2.97 -1.31 14.96
N LEU A 198 -2.83 -0.38 14.00
CA LEU A 198 -2.71 -0.64 12.59
C LEU A 198 -1.29 -0.37 12.11
N LEU A 199 -0.76 -1.26 11.28
CA LEU A 199 0.55 -1.09 10.66
C LEU A 199 0.44 -1.40 9.15
N PRO A 200 0.78 -0.48 8.24
CA PRO A 200 0.86 -0.75 6.81
C PRO A 200 1.78 -1.93 6.47
N LEU A 201 1.34 -2.77 5.53
CA LEU A 201 2.06 -4.00 5.14
C LEU A 201 2.88 -3.86 3.85
N ASP A 202 2.58 -2.84 3.05
CA ASP A 202 3.28 -2.49 1.81
C ASP A 202 4.79 -2.38 1.99
N ASN A 203 5.24 -1.76 3.08
CA ASN A 203 6.65 -1.53 3.37
C ASN A 203 7.19 -2.42 4.51
N LEU A 204 6.50 -3.53 4.83
CA LEU A 204 6.92 -4.42 5.91
C LEU A 204 8.23 -5.16 5.59
N LEU A 205 8.43 -5.50 4.31
CA LEU A 205 9.56 -6.32 3.83
C LEU A 205 10.50 -5.46 3.01
N LYS A 206 11.80 -5.65 3.19
CA LYS A 206 12.85 -4.94 2.45
C LYS A 206 13.21 -5.64 1.15
N ASN A 207 13.24 -6.97 1.14
CA ASN A 207 13.66 -7.78 -0.01
C ASN A 207 12.53 -8.64 -0.57
N GLY A 208 11.56 -8.99 0.28
CA GLY A 208 10.35 -9.72 -0.07
C GLY A 208 9.27 -8.84 -0.66
N VAL A 209 8.13 -9.46 -0.95
CA VAL A 209 6.97 -8.80 -1.55
C VAL A 209 5.75 -9.06 -0.69
N PHE A 210 4.99 -8.01 -0.41
CA PHE A 210 3.64 -8.13 0.12
C PHE A 210 2.62 -8.15 -1.02
N ILE A 211 1.65 -9.06 -0.96
CA ILE A 211 0.53 -9.14 -1.90
C ILE A 211 -0.76 -8.97 -1.12
N GLN A 212 -1.48 -7.89 -1.39
CA GLN A 212 -2.85 -7.76 -0.89
C GLN A 212 -3.77 -8.65 -1.73
N GLY A 213 -4.28 -9.74 -1.15
CA GLY A 213 -5.11 -10.68 -1.88
C GLY A 213 -5.75 -11.75 -1.04
N HIS A 214 -6.78 -12.38 -1.60
CA HIS A 214 -7.41 -13.55 -1.00
C HIS A 214 -6.89 -14.82 -1.66
N VAL A 215 -6.28 -15.69 -0.84
CA VAL A 215 -5.90 -17.04 -1.29
C VAL A 215 -7.16 -17.89 -1.39
N THR A 216 -7.47 -18.37 -2.60
CA THR A 216 -8.68 -19.14 -2.87
C THR A 216 -8.41 -20.63 -3.02
N LYS A 217 -7.17 -21.00 -3.37
CA LYS A 217 -6.79 -22.40 -3.56
C LYS A 217 -5.35 -22.66 -3.18
N LEU A 218 -5.15 -23.79 -2.51
CA LEU A 218 -3.83 -24.34 -2.21
C LEU A 218 -3.60 -25.59 -3.08
N ARG A 219 -2.39 -25.70 -3.62
CA ARG A 219 -1.90 -26.83 -4.42
C ARG A 219 -0.63 -27.38 -3.76
N SER A 220 -0.07 -28.45 -4.33
CA SER A 220 1.12 -29.10 -3.79
C SER A 220 2.35 -28.18 -3.72
N ASN A 221 2.50 -27.26 -4.68
CA ASN A 221 3.66 -26.37 -4.79
C ASN A 221 3.30 -24.93 -5.18
N SER A 222 2.03 -24.55 -5.08
CA SER A 222 1.57 -23.20 -5.41
C SER A 222 0.27 -22.82 -4.72
N VAL A 223 0.00 -21.52 -4.68
CA VAL A 223 -1.25 -20.94 -4.17
C VAL A 223 -1.88 -20.05 -5.24
N ASP A 224 -3.20 -20.07 -5.35
CA ASP A 224 -3.94 -19.17 -6.23
C ASP A 224 -4.40 -17.94 -5.43
N VAL A 225 -3.98 -16.75 -5.87
CA VAL A 225 -4.26 -15.46 -5.23
C VAL A 225 -4.66 -14.45 -6.30
N ASN A 226 -5.85 -13.85 -6.16
CA ASN A 226 -6.38 -12.89 -7.13
C ASN A 226 -6.40 -13.41 -8.59
N GLY A 227 -6.54 -14.73 -8.78
CA GLY A 227 -6.49 -15.37 -10.09
C GLY A 227 -5.09 -15.68 -10.63
N THR A 228 -4.03 -15.32 -9.89
CA THR A 228 -2.64 -15.62 -10.22
C THR A 228 -2.14 -16.81 -9.42
N ASN A 229 -1.41 -17.71 -10.08
CA ASN A 229 -0.75 -18.84 -9.42
C ASN A 229 0.65 -18.43 -8.94
N ILE A 230 0.91 -18.55 -7.63
CA ILE A 230 2.17 -18.20 -6.99
C ILE A 230 2.85 -19.50 -6.52
N PRO A 231 3.96 -19.92 -7.15
CA PRO A 231 4.69 -21.11 -6.72
C PRO A 231 5.44 -20.87 -5.41
N PHE A 232 5.74 -21.93 -4.68
CA PHE A 232 6.56 -21.88 -3.45
C PHE A 232 7.39 -23.16 -3.30
N ASP A 233 8.52 -23.04 -2.59
CA ASP A 233 9.27 -24.19 -2.08
C ASP A 233 8.81 -24.55 -0.66
N TYR A 234 8.49 -23.51 0.13
CA TYR A 234 7.91 -23.66 1.46
C TYR A 234 6.69 -22.76 1.62
N LEU A 235 5.70 -23.27 2.35
CA LEU A 235 4.47 -22.56 2.67
C LEU A 235 4.30 -22.43 4.19
N VAL A 236 3.99 -21.22 4.64
CA VAL A 236 3.66 -20.92 6.02
C VAL A 236 2.20 -20.49 6.10
N LEU A 237 1.42 -21.18 6.94
CA LEU A 237 0.00 -20.87 7.16
C LEU A 237 -0.16 -20.08 8.47
N GLY A 238 -0.31 -18.76 8.35
CA GLY A 238 -0.47 -17.79 9.44
C GLY A 238 -1.83 -17.08 9.45
N MET A 239 -2.88 -17.70 8.89
CA MET A 239 -4.19 -17.08 8.62
C MET A 239 -5.02 -16.72 9.86
N GLY A 240 -4.60 -17.20 11.04
CA GLY A 240 -5.36 -17.06 12.28
C GLY A 240 -6.72 -17.75 12.21
N SER A 241 -7.65 -17.32 13.08
CA SER A 241 -9.00 -17.85 13.21
C SER A 241 -10.08 -16.91 12.68
N SER A 242 -11.26 -17.45 12.35
CA SER A 242 -12.46 -16.66 12.04
C SER A 242 -13.51 -16.83 13.14
N TYR A 243 -14.26 -15.78 13.42
CA TYR A 243 -15.37 -15.79 14.38
C TYR A 243 -16.52 -14.93 13.83
N LYS A 244 -17.75 -15.19 14.29
CA LYS A 244 -18.94 -14.42 13.90
C LYS A 244 -19.05 -13.05 14.61
N SER A 245 -18.13 -12.72 15.50
CA SER A 245 -18.15 -11.46 16.26
C SER A 245 -17.56 -10.29 15.46
N GLY A 246 -17.93 -9.05 15.83
CA GLY A 246 -17.39 -7.81 15.25
C GLY A 246 -15.93 -7.49 15.65
N ILE A 247 -15.27 -8.39 16.38
CA ILE A 247 -13.88 -8.24 16.82
C ILE A 247 -12.93 -8.21 15.62
N LYS A 248 -13.23 -8.95 14.56
CA LYS A 248 -12.47 -8.92 13.30
C LYS A 248 -13.28 -8.24 12.21
N ALA A 249 -12.62 -7.39 11.43
CA ALA A 249 -13.25 -6.74 10.30
C ALA A 249 -13.73 -7.78 9.26
N GLN A 250 -14.95 -7.62 8.76
CA GLN A 250 -15.47 -8.42 7.64
C GLN A 250 -15.09 -7.80 6.28
N ASN A 251 -14.95 -6.47 6.26
CA ASN A 251 -14.43 -5.71 5.12
C ASN A 251 -13.00 -5.28 5.44
N TRP A 252 -12.12 -5.44 4.46
CA TRP A 252 -10.67 -5.27 4.61
C TRP A 252 -10.20 -3.81 4.42
N SER A 253 -11.13 -2.90 4.16
CA SER A 253 -10.85 -1.45 4.08
C SER A 253 -10.51 -0.89 5.46
N VAL A 254 -9.40 -0.16 5.52
CA VAL A 254 -8.96 0.57 6.71
C VAL A 254 -10.01 1.59 7.13
N ASN A 255 -10.60 2.33 6.20
CA ASN A 255 -11.61 3.35 6.48
C ASN A 255 -12.90 2.72 7.03
N TYR A 256 -13.34 1.61 6.44
CA TYR A 256 -14.48 0.87 6.98
C TYR A 256 -14.20 0.38 8.40
N ARG A 257 -12.98 -0.08 8.66
CA ARG A 257 -12.59 -0.55 9.98
C ARG A 257 -12.54 0.58 11.01
N LYS A 258 -11.97 1.75 10.68
CA LYS A 258 -12.00 2.95 11.53
C LYS A 258 -13.44 3.38 11.86
N LYS A 259 -14.32 3.42 10.85
CA LYS A 259 -15.74 3.74 11.06
C LYS A 259 -16.41 2.79 12.05
N ASN A 260 -16.18 1.48 11.93
CA ASN A 260 -16.73 0.51 12.87
C ASN A 260 -16.25 0.72 14.31
N TYR A 261 -14.98 1.12 14.50
CA TYR A 261 -14.47 1.44 15.83
C TYR A 261 -15.15 2.67 16.41
N LEU A 262 -15.28 3.75 15.62
CA LEU A 262 -15.97 4.97 16.05
C LEU A 262 -17.45 4.72 16.37
N GLU A 263 -18.16 3.96 15.54
CA GLU A 263 -19.55 3.57 15.80
C GLU A 263 -19.69 2.74 17.09
N SER A 264 -18.72 1.85 17.35
CA SER A 264 -18.71 1.06 18.58
C SER A 264 -18.45 1.96 19.80
N PHE A 265 -17.51 2.91 19.68
CA PHE A 265 -17.19 3.88 20.72
C PHE A 265 -18.40 4.73 21.11
N GLU A 266 -19.08 5.35 20.15
CA GLU A 266 -20.26 6.18 20.45
C GLU A 266 -21.39 5.35 21.07
N LYS A 267 -21.65 4.12 20.58
CA LYS A 267 -22.64 3.22 21.19
C LYS A 267 -22.28 2.86 22.64
N ILE A 268 -21.01 2.61 22.93
CA ILE A 268 -20.55 2.29 24.28
C ILE A 268 -20.65 3.51 25.20
N LYS A 269 -20.27 4.68 24.71
CA LYS A 269 -20.32 5.96 25.43
C LYS A 269 -21.75 6.37 25.81
N GLU A 270 -22.73 6.13 24.94
CA GLU A 270 -24.14 6.41 25.20
C GLU A 270 -24.83 5.34 26.07
N ALA A 271 -24.24 4.16 26.21
CA ALA A 271 -24.84 3.04 26.91
C ALA A 271 -24.87 3.26 28.43
N LYS A 272 -26.08 3.21 29.02
CA LYS A 272 -26.25 3.26 30.49
C LYS A 272 -25.97 1.92 31.17
N LYS A 273 -26.02 0.82 30.41
CA LYS A 273 -25.81 -0.55 30.88
C LYS A 273 -25.14 -1.34 29.77
N ILE A 274 -24.12 -2.12 30.12
CA ILE A 274 -23.38 -2.96 29.18
C ILE A 274 -23.42 -4.40 29.69
N LEU A 275 -23.80 -5.34 28.82
CA LEU A 275 -23.76 -6.77 29.09
C LEU A 275 -22.50 -7.37 28.47
N ILE A 276 -21.64 -7.97 29.29
CA ILE A 276 -20.45 -8.69 28.83
C ILE A 276 -20.77 -10.18 28.84
N VAL A 277 -20.70 -10.81 27.67
CA VAL A 277 -20.92 -12.26 27.53
C VAL A 277 -19.56 -12.97 27.44
N GLY A 278 -19.15 -13.59 28.55
CA GLY A 278 -17.92 -14.38 28.68
C GLY A 278 -16.76 -13.62 29.35
N GLY A 279 -16.13 -14.25 30.35
CA GLY A 279 -15.03 -13.67 31.15
C GLY A 279 -13.63 -13.80 30.53
N GLY A 280 -13.54 -13.83 29.20
CA GLY A 280 -12.27 -13.94 28.47
C GLY A 280 -11.65 -12.58 28.16
N THR A 281 -10.98 -12.46 27.01
CA THR A 281 -10.32 -11.22 26.54
C THR A 281 -11.26 -10.01 26.41
N GLY A 282 -12.58 -10.17 26.51
CA GLY A 282 -13.54 -9.07 26.55
C GLY A 282 -13.54 -8.28 27.87
N MET A 283 -13.03 -8.86 28.97
CA MET A 283 -12.97 -8.19 30.28
C MET A 283 -12.02 -7.00 30.31
N SER A 284 -10.94 -7.05 29.54
CA SER A 284 -9.88 -6.03 29.58
C SER A 284 -10.38 -4.66 29.11
N MET A 285 -11.45 -4.61 28.31
CA MET A 285 -12.10 -3.38 27.84
C MET A 285 -12.67 -2.49 28.98
N PHE A 286 -12.84 -3.03 30.20
CA PHE A 286 -13.56 -2.38 31.31
C PHE A 286 -12.74 -2.23 32.59
N THR A 287 -11.43 -2.49 32.54
CA THR A 287 -10.55 -2.52 33.72
C THR A 287 -9.58 -1.34 33.82
N THR A 288 -9.73 -0.32 32.97
CA THR A 288 -8.91 0.90 32.94
C THR A 288 -9.82 2.12 32.92
#